data_AF-A0A433ZQ25-F1
#
_entry.id   AF-A0A433ZQ25-F1
#
_cell.length_a   1.000
_cell.length_b   1.000
_cell.length_c   1.000
_cell.angle_alpha   90.00
_cell.angle_beta   90.00
_cell.angle_gamma   90.00
#
_symmetry.space_group_name_H-M   'P 1'
#
loop_
_entity.id
_entity.type
_entity.pdbx_description
1 polymer ?
#
loop_
_entity_poly.entity_id
_entity_poly.type
_entity_poly.pdbx_seq_one_letter_code
_entity_poly.pdbx_strand_id
1 'polypeptide(L)' 'MNNKILDLNIPGREIEMSRQEAEELGAFEESALSEADAREAIDIEDEQEG' A
#
# COMPACT_ATOMS: atom_id res chain seq x y z
N MET A 1 24.84 -10.64 7.32
CA MET A 1 23.72 -10.10 6.53
C MET A 1 22.44 -10.28 7.33
N ASN A 2 21.72 -9.20 7.62
CA ASN A 2 20.39 -9.28 8.23
C ASN A 2 19.39 -9.70 7.15
N ASN A 3 18.82 -10.90 7.27
CA ASN A 3 17.88 -11.49 6.31
C ASN A 3 16.43 -11.00 6.52
N LYS A 4 16.24 -9.69 6.77
CA LYS A 4 14.90 -9.11 7.00
C LYS A 4 13.93 -9.40 5.84
N ILE A 5 14.45 -9.47 4.61
CA ILE A 5 13.67 -9.85 3.43
C ILE A 5 13.13 -11.29 3.51
N LEU A 6 13.90 -12.23 4.06
CA LEU A 6 13.42 -13.61 4.19
C LEU A 6 12.31 -13.70 5.23
N ASP A 7 12.41 -12.90 6.29
CA ASP A 7 11.40 -12.83 7.35
C ASP A 7 10.04 -12.33 6.85
N LEU A 8 9.98 -11.55 5.76
CA LEU A 8 8.72 -11.12 5.12
C LEU A 8 7.87 -12.29 4.60
N ASN A 9 8.49 -13.47 4.40
CA ASN A 9 7.77 -14.68 3.97
C ASN A 9 7.15 -15.45 5.13
N ILE A 10 7.29 -14.98 6.38
CA ILE A 10 6.74 -15.63 7.56
C ILE A 10 5.42 -14.92 7.94
N PRO A 11 4.27 -15.59 7.81
CA PRO A 11 2.98 -14.99 8.16
C PRO A 11 2.92 -14.53 9.61
N GLY A 12 2.36 -13.34 9.84
CA GLY A 12 2.18 -12.76 11.19
C GLY A 12 3.45 -12.24 11.84
N ARG A 13 4.57 -12.17 11.11
CA ARG A 13 5.82 -11.59 11.60
C ARG A 13 5.90 -10.10 11.24
N GLU A 14 6.08 -9.27 12.25
CA GLU A 14 6.33 -7.83 12.10
C GLU A 14 7.83 -7.57 12.06
N ILE A 15 8.26 -6.66 11.18
CA ILE A 15 9.68 -6.33 10.98
C ILE A 15 9.81 -4.82 10.95
N GLU A 16 10.70 -4.27 11.78
CA GLU A 16 11.03 -2.85 11.73
C GLU A 16 11.97 -2.55 10.56
N MET A 17 11.56 -1.58 9.74
CA MET A 17 12.25 -1.13 8.54
C MET A 17 12.33 0.39 8.57
N SER A 18 13.42 0.95 8.04
CA SER A 18 13.44 2.39 7.74
C SER A 18 12.53 2.72 6.57
N ARG A 19 12.12 3.98 6.46
CA ARG A 19 11.29 4.46 5.33
C ARG A 19 11.92 4.14 3.97
N GLN A 20 13.22 4.38 3.83
CA GLN A 20 13.95 4.11 2.59
C GLN A 20 13.95 2.61 2.24
N GLU A 21 14.19 1.73 3.20
CA GLU A 21 14.14 0.28 2.97
C GLU A 21 12.72 -0.18 2.55
N ALA A 22 11.67 0.42 3.11
CA ALA A 22 10.29 0.12 2.75
C ALA A 22 9.98 0.57 1.31
N GLU A 23 10.35 1.80 0.95
CA GLU A 23 10.16 2.36 -0.40
C GLU A 23 10.91 1.54 -1.46
N GLU A 24 12.14 1.10 -1.19
CA GLU A 24 12.91 0.22 -2.10
C GLU A 24 12.25 -1.15 -2.32
N LEU A 25 11.46 -1.62 -1.36
CA LEU A 25 10.67 -2.85 -1.48
C LEU A 25 9.30 -2.62 -2.14
N GLY A 26 9.01 -1.40 -2.59
CA GLY A 26 7.72 -1.03 -3.16
C GLY A 26 6.62 -0.90 -2.10
N ALA A 27 6.97 -0.89 -0.81
CA ALA A 27 6.04 -0.51 0.24
C ALA A 27 6.00 1.03 0.30
N PHE A 28 5.03 1.61 -0.38
CA PHE A 28 4.76 3.04 -0.36
C PHE A 28 3.68 3.34 0.68
N GLU A 29 3.88 4.44 1.41
CA GLU A 29 2.81 5.04 2.21
C GLU A 29 1.88 5.79 1.24
N GLU A 30 0.76 5.17 0.87
CA GLU A 30 -0.32 5.89 0.20
C GLU A 30 -1.19 6.55 1.27
N SER A 31 -1.44 7.85 1.10
CA SER A 31 -2.48 8.50 1.88
C SER A 31 -3.82 7.85 1.51
N ALA A 32 -4.60 7.46 2.51
CA ALA A 32 -5.98 7.06 2.25
C ALA A 32 -6.69 8.16 1.44
N LEU A 33 -7.52 7.76 0.48
CA LEU A 33 -8.35 8.70 -0.28
C LEU A 33 -9.15 9.58 0.68
N SER A 34 -9.27 10.87 0.35
CA SER A 34 -10.21 11.72 1.08
C SER A 34 -11.64 11.25 0.82
N GLU A 35 -12.60 11.62 1.68
CA GLU A 35 -14.01 11.29 1.46
C GLU A 35 -14.50 11.77 0.09
N ALA A 36 -14.02 12.95 -0.35
CA ALA A 36 -14.36 13.52 -1.64
C ALA A 36 -13.77 12.70 -2.80
N ASP A 37 -12.48 12.37 -2.74
CA ASP A 37 -11.81 11.57 -3.78
C ASP A 37 -12.39 10.15 -3.84
N ALA A 38 -12.72 9.57 -2.70
CA ALA A 38 -13.36 8.26 -2.61
C ALA A 38 -14.75 8.28 -3.25
N ARG A 39 -15.52 9.36 -3.09
CA ARG A 39 -16.85 9.49 -3.68
C ARG A 39 -16.81 9.70 -5.19
N GLU A 40 -15.86 10.52 -5.67
CA GLU A 40 -15.64 10.72 -7.11
C GLU A 40 -15.21 9.42 -7.80
N ALA A 41 -14.36 8.61 -7.17
CA ALA A 41 -13.93 7.33 -7.72
C ALA A 41 -15.09 6.34 -7.95
N ILE A 42 -16.12 6.38 -7.11
CA ILE A 42 -17.30 5.50 -7.23
C ILE A 42 -18.23 6.00 -8.35
N ASP A 43 -18.36 7.32 -8.56
CA ASP A 43 -19.23 7.89 -9.61
C ASP A 43 -18.68 7.61 -11.04
N ILE A 44 -17.36 7.43 -11.20
CA ILE A 44 -16.74 7.13 -12.51
C ILE A 44 -17.08 5.71 -13.01
N GLU A 45 -17.46 4.79 -12.12
CA GLU A 45 -17.83 3.42 -12.51
C GLU A 45 -19.28 3.31 -13.03
N ASP A 46 -20.17 4.24 -12.68
CA ASP A 46 -21.58 4.24 -13.12
C ASP A 46 -21.80 4.85 -14.52
N GLU A 47 -20.88 5.68 -15.03
CA GLU A 47 -21.04 6.38 -16.33
C GLU A 47 -20.46 5.62 -17.54
N GLN A 48 -19.92 4.41 -17.37
CA GLN A 48 -19.33 3.62 -18.45
C GLN A 48 -20.22 2.46 -18.96
N GLU A 49 -21.49 2.38 -18.53
CA GLU A 49 -22.50 1.44 -19.07
C GLU A 49 -23.64 2.13 -19.87
N GLY A 50 -23.31 3.20 -20.63
CA GLY A 50 -24.23 3.89 -21.55
C GLY A 50 -23.84 3.81 -23.02
#